data_AF-A0A2S6UTX9-F1
#
_entry.id   AF-A0A2S6UTX9-F1
#
_cell.length_a   1.000
_cell.length_b   1.000
_cell.length_c   1.000
_cell.angle_alpha   90.00
_cell.angle_beta   90.00
_cell.angle_gamma   90.00
#
_symmetry.space_group_name_H-M   'P 1'
#
loop_
_entity.id
_entity.type
_entity.pdbx_description
1 polymer ?
#
loop_
_entity_poly.entity_id
_entity_poly.type
_entity_poly.pdbx_seq_one_letter_code
_entity_poly.pdbx_strand_id
1 'polypeptide(L)'
;MLSVQPNLTGTTEKNKVLIDNDSFAGRWNDIAINVLWTKQSNGWFQVWVNGNQKVSYAGKTMSCNEVYFKYGIYRSHVSRGKELSKSTTTTTVYYDGIMRSKVDGKMFTKLEE
;
A
#
# COMPACT_ATOMS: atom_id res chain seq x y z
N MET A 1 4.58 5.89 9.30
CA MET A 1 3.99 4.54 9.40
C MET A 1 3.36 4.27 8.06
N LEU A 2 3.72 3.15 7.44
CA LEU A 2 3.01 2.66 6.28
C LEU A 2 1.96 1.65 6.76
N SER A 3 0.73 1.80 6.31
CA SER A 3 -0.34 0.86 6.63
C SER A 3 -1.16 0.55 5.40
N VAL A 4 -1.70 -0.66 5.34
CA VAL A 4 -2.78 -1.00 4.41
C VAL A 4 -4.10 -0.91 5.16
N GLN A 5 -5.13 -0.44 4.46
CA GLN A 5 -6.52 -0.44 4.92
C GLN A 5 -7.29 -1.47 4.09
N PRO A 6 -7.24 -2.76 4.47
CA PRO A 6 -8.04 -3.74 3.78
C PRO A 6 -9.50 -3.61 4.27
N ASN A 7 -10.42 -3.19 3.40
CA ASN A 7 -11.85 -3.49 3.62
C ASN A 7 -12.12 -4.92 3.12
N LEU A 8 -11.54 -5.91 3.79
CA LEU A 8 -11.54 -7.30 3.33
C LEU A 8 -12.66 -8.15 3.98
N THR A 9 -13.30 -7.65 5.03
CA THR A 9 -14.29 -8.39 5.83
C THR A 9 -15.59 -7.62 6.09
N GLY A 10 -15.73 -6.38 5.60
CA GLY A 10 -16.94 -5.56 5.80
C GLY A 10 -17.12 -5.03 7.24
N THR A 11 -16.17 -5.31 8.12
CA THR A 11 -16.02 -4.69 9.44
C THR A 11 -14.88 -3.69 9.40
N THR A 12 -14.95 -2.67 10.25
CA THR A 12 -13.90 -1.64 10.41
C THR A 12 -12.66 -2.28 11.04
N GLU A 13 -11.90 -3.06 10.28
CA GLU A 13 -10.62 -3.60 10.78
C GLU A 13 -9.62 -2.45 11.00
N LYS A 14 -8.92 -2.54 12.12
CA LYS A 14 -7.82 -1.62 12.44
C LYS A 14 -6.77 -1.70 11.34
N ASN A 15 -6.27 -0.54 10.91
CA ASN A 15 -5.18 -0.43 9.93
C ASN A 15 -4.06 -1.44 10.24
N LYS A 16 -3.70 -2.28 9.26
CA LYS A 16 -2.57 -3.18 9.43
C LYS A 16 -1.28 -2.41 9.16
N VAL A 17 -0.47 -2.27 10.20
CA VAL A 17 0.85 -1.64 10.13
C VAL A 17 1.77 -2.52 9.29
N LEU A 18 2.35 -1.96 8.24
CA LEU A 18 3.33 -2.60 7.37
C LEU A 18 4.77 -2.29 7.80
N ILE A 19 5.03 -1.02 8.13
CA ILE A 19 6.29 -0.49 8.68
C ILE A 19 5.92 0.51 9.77
N ASP A 20 6.52 0.37 10.95
CA ASP A 20 6.40 1.33 12.06
C ASP A 20 6.98 2.72 11.68
N ASN A 21 6.75 3.72 12.52
CA ASN A 21 7.23 5.08 12.22
C ASN A 21 8.75 5.18 12.18
N ASP A 22 9.42 4.56 13.15
CA ASP A 22 10.85 4.74 13.40
C ASP A 22 11.70 4.04 12.32
N SER A 23 11.15 2.99 11.70
CA SER A 23 11.80 2.23 10.63
C SER A 23 11.45 2.73 9.22
N PHE A 24 10.51 3.67 9.09
CA PHE A 24 10.02 4.13 7.78
C PHE A 24 10.79 5.34 7.21
N ALA A 25 10.98 6.38 8.02
CA ALA A 25 11.56 7.63 7.55
C ALA A 25 13.08 7.51 7.29
N GLY A 26 13.56 8.14 6.21
CA GLY A 26 14.99 8.21 5.90
C GLY A 26 15.61 6.92 5.36
N ARG A 27 14.81 5.94 4.94
CA ARG A 27 15.26 4.65 4.40
C ARG A 27 14.50 4.27 3.14
N TRP A 28 15.18 3.62 2.20
CA TRP A 28 14.52 2.91 1.11
C TRP A 28 13.78 1.70 1.66
N ASN A 29 12.55 1.49 1.17
CA ASN A 29 11.73 0.35 1.55
C ASN A 29 11.08 -0.23 0.29
N ASP A 30 11.28 -1.52 0.08
CA ASP A 30 10.69 -2.25 -1.03
C ASP A 30 9.29 -2.72 -0.68
N ILE A 31 8.31 -2.35 -1.51
CA ILE A 31 6.92 -2.77 -1.36
C ILE A 31 6.50 -3.55 -2.59
N ALA A 32 6.13 -4.81 -2.36
CA ALA A 32 5.66 -5.72 -3.39
C ALA A 32 4.19 -6.06 -3.13
N ILE A 33 3.35 -5.96 -4.17
CA ILE A 33 1.92 -6.28 -4.08
C ILE A 33 1.57 -7.25 -5.21
N ASN A 34 1.03 -8.40 -4.83
CA ASN A 34 0.44 -9.37 -5.75
C ASN A 34 -1.04 -9.54 -5.41
N VAL A 35 -1.90 -9.26 -6.39
CA VAL A 35 -3.34 -9.20 -6.17
C VAL A 35 -4.09 -9.72 -7.39
N LEU A 36 -5.05 -10.60 -7.14
CA LEU A 36 -6.13 -10.88 -8.08
C LEU A 36 -7.33 -10.03 -7.69
N TRP A 37 -7.65 -9.02 -8.49
CA TRP A 37 -8.85 -8.19 -8.32
C TRP A 37 -10.08 -8.94 -8.82
N THR A 38 -10.98 -9.33 -7.91
CA THR A 38 -12.19 -10.09 -8.25
C THR A 38 -13.32 -9.81 -7.27
N LYS A 39 -14.55 -9.90 -7.80
CA LYS A 39 -15.79 -9.83 -6.99
C LYS A 39 -16.16 -11.19 -6.37
N GLN A 40 -15.50 -12.26 -6.78
CA GLN A 40 -15.71 -13.63 -6.31
C GLN A 40 -14.79 -13.95 -5.11
N SER A 41 -15.00 -15.09 -4.45
CA SER A 41 -14.20 -15.53 -3.30
C SER A 41 -12.81 -16.10 -3.67
N ASN A 42 -12.47 -16.20 -4.95
CA ASN A 42 -11.20 -16.77 -5.43
C ASN A 42 -10.06 -15.75 -5.52
N GLY A 43 -10.24 -14.53 -5.01
CA GLY A 43 -9.21 -13.51 -5.02
C GLY A 43 -8.13 -13.76 -3.98
N TRP A 44 -7.00 -13.10 -4.17
CA TRP A 44 -5.95 -13.01 -3.18
C TRP A 44 -5.37 -11.59 -3.13
N PHE A 45 -4.89 -11.20 -1.96
CA PHE A 45 -4.20 -9.93 -1.75
C PHE A 45 -2.97 -10.18 -0.87
N GLN A 46 -1.78 -10.05 -1.46
CA GLN A 46 -0.52 -10.36 -0.82
C GLN A 46 0.40 -9.15 -0.87
N VAL A 47 1.03 -8.85 0.26
CA VAL A 47 1.95 -7.70 0.40
C VAL A 47 3.22 -8.15 1.08
N TRP A 48 4.36 -7.80 0.49
CA TRP A 48 5.67 -7.93 1.11
C TRP A 48 6.30 -6.56 1.31
N VAL A 49 7.09 -6.49 2.37
CA VAL A 49 7.88 -5.32 2.73
C VAL A 49 9.30 -5.78 2.99
N ASN A 50 10.26 -5.25 2.24
CA ASN A 50 11.68 -5.62 2.33
C ASN A 50 11.86 -7.15 2.29
N GLY A 51 11.19 -7.81 1.34
CA GLY A 51 11.19 -9.26 1.14
C GLY A 51 10.32 -10.08 2.12
N ASN A 52 9.80 -9.49 3.19
CA ASN A 52 9.03 -10.21 4.21
C ASN A 52 7.52 -10.09 3.97
N GLN A 53 6.80 -11.21 3.92
CA GLN A 53 5.35 -11.19 3.69
C GLN A 53 4.63 -10.61 4.92
N LYS A 54 3.96 -9.47 4.75
CA LYS A 54 3.19 -8.80 5.80
C LYS A 54 1.70 -9.12 5.68
N VAL A 55 1.18 -9.29 4.48
CA VAL A 55 -0.23 -9.59 4.23
C VAL A 55 -0.36 -10.83 3.36
N SER A 56 -1.26 -11.73 3.78
CA SER A 56 -1.73 -12.87 3.00
C SER A 56 -3.22 -12.99 3.23
N TYR A 57 -4.02 -12.59 2.24
CA TYR A 57 -5.47 -12.69 2.27
C TYR A 57 -5.98 -13.50 1.09
N ALA A 58 -7.01 -14.30 1.34
CA ALA A 58 -7.79 -15.02 0.34
C ALA A 58 -9.28 -14.65 0.51
N GLY A 59 -9.96 -14.39 -0.60
CA GLY A 59 -11.36 -13.97 -0.60
C GLY A 59 -11.65 -12.91 -1.65
N LYS A 60 -12.76 -12.20 -1.47
CA LYS A 60 -13.16 -11.11 -2.36
C LYS A 60 -12.26 -9.90 -2.18
N THR A 61 -11.66 -9.42 -3.27
CA THR A 61 -10.67 -8.32 -3.24
C THR A 61 -11.17 -7.03 -3.90
N MET A 62 -12.33 -7.07 -4.55
CA MET A 62 -12.90 -5.93 -5.26
C MET A 62 -14.43 -5.90 -5.17
N SER A 63 -15.01 -4.71 -5.02
CA SER A 63 -16.46 -4.47 -5.16
C SER A 63 -16.80 -3.61 -6.39
N CYS A 64 -15.85 -2.85 -6.93
CA CYS A 64 -15.99 -2.00 -8.12
C CYS A 64 -15.79 -2.76 -9.44
N ASN A 65 -15.89 -2.06 -10.58
CA ASN A 65 -15.70 -2.63 -11.91
C ASN A 65 -14.25 -2.51 -12.42
N GLU A 66 -13.52 -1.50 -11.95
CA GLU A 66 -12.16 -1.20 -12.39
C GLU A 66 -11.31 -0.79 -11.20
N VAL A 67 -10.04 -1.17 -11.24
CA VAL A 67 -9.01 -0.76 -10.29
C VAL A 67 -7.89 -0.10 -11.05
N TYR A 68 -7.52 1.10 -10.62
CA TYR A 68 -6.37 1.83 -11.16
C TYR A 68 -5.31 2.02 -10.06
N PHE A 69 -4.06 2.22 -10.48
CA PHE A 69 -2.93 2.40 -9.57
C PHE A 69 -2.52 3.87 -9.52
N LYS A 70 -2.34 4.40 -8.32
CA LYS A 70 -1.73 5.71 -8.05
C LYS A 70 -0.73 5.55 -6.91
N TYR A 71 0.33 6.33 -6.95
CA TYR A 71 1.30 6.48 -5.88
C TYR A 71 1.62 7.97 -5.70
N GLY A 72 2.17 8.32 -4.56
CA GLY A 72 2.46 9.70 -4.19
C GLY A 72 1.93 10.05 -2.81
N ILE A 73 2.20 11.28 -2.39
CA ILE A 73 1.70 11.82 -1.13
C ILE A 73 0.21 12.13 -1.28
N TYR A 74 -0.64 11.40 -0.55
CA TYR A 74 -2.07 11.66 -0.50
C TYR A 74 -2.47 12.31 0.83
N ARG A 75 -2.56 13.65 0.85
CA ARG A 75 -2.97 14.41 2.04
C ARG A 75 -4.47 14.72 2.02
N SER A 76 -5.28 13.81 2.58
CA SER A 76 -6.71 14.07 2.75
C SER A 76 -6.98 15.01 3.94
N HIS A 77 -8.10 15.74 3.91
CA HIS A 77 -8.63 16.53 5.05
C HIS A 77 -7.77 17.74 5.51
N VAL A 78 -6.75 18.15 4.76
CA VAL A 78 -5.88 19.31 5.13
C VAL A 78 -6.68 20.61 5.31
N SER A 79 -7.77 20.79 4.57
CA SER A 79 -8.64 21.97 4.66
C SER A 79 -9.61 21.96 5.86
N ARG A 80 -9.76 20.83 6.57
CA ARG A 80 -10.77 20.68 7.62
C ARG A 80 -10.29 21.11 9.02
N GLY A 81 -9.01 21.46 9.19
CA GLY A 81 -8.45 21.93 10.46
C GLY A 81 -7.81 23.30 10.34
N LYS A 82 -8.29 24.29 11.11
CA LYS A 82 -7.63 25.62 11.24
C LYS A 82 -6.20 25.53 11.79
N GLU A 83 -5.87 24.44 12.49
CA GLU A 83 -4.53 24.14 13.02
C GLU A 83 -3.65 23.39 12.00
N LEU A 84 -4.22 22.45 11.22
CA LEU A 84 -3.53 21.69 10.16
C LEU A 84 -3.21 22.54 8.93
N SER A 85 -3.99 23.59 8.68
CA SER A 85 -3.74 24.58 7.64
C SER A 85 -2.62 25.56 7.99
N LYS A 86 -2.27 25.71 9.27
CA LYS A 86 -1.12 26.50 9.74
C LYS A 86 0.19 25.72 9.77
N SER A 87 0.12 24.41 10.01
CA SER A 87 1.28 23.50 9.92
C SER A 87 1.46 23.04 8.48
N THR A 88 2.12 23.88 7.69
CA THR A 88 2.57 23.56 6.33
C THR A 88 3.90 22.80 6.35
N THR A 89 4.01 21.76 7.17
CA THR A 89 5.20 20.90 7.16
C THR A 89 5.37 20.31 5.77
N THR A 90 6.44 20.74 5.09
CA THR A 90 6.88 20.16 3.83
C THR A 90 7.09 18.67 4.05
N THR A 91 6.37 17.85 3.29
CA THR A 91 6.54 16.40 3.27
C THR A 91 7.20 16.05 1.95
N THR A 92 8.40 15.48 2.02
CA THR A 92 9.14 15.02 0.85
C THR A 92 9.16 13.49 0.87
N VAL A 93 8.84 12.87 -0.26
CA VAL A 93 8.94 11.43 -0.46
C VAL A 93 9.62 11.18 -1.79
N TYR A 94 10.61 10.28 -1.79
CA TYR A 94 11.29 9.82 -2.98
C TYR A 94 10.75 8.46 -3.36
N TYR A 95 10.68 8.20 -4.66
CA TYR A 95 10.26 6.91 -5.20
C TYR A 95 11.21 6.49 -6.31
N ASP A 96 11.47 5.20 -6.39
CA ASP A 96 12.23 4.56 -7.46
C ASP A 96 11.66 3.15 -7.70
N GLY A 97 12.00 2.52 -8.82
CA GLY A 97 11.65 1.12 -9.11
C GLY A 97 10.14 0.86 -9.27
N ILE A 98 9.35 1.87 -9.63
CA ILE A 98 7.90 1.71 -9.75
C ILE A 98 7.56 0.91 -11.01
N MET A 99 7.02 -0.29 -10.79
CA MET A 99 6.64 -1.19 -11.86
C MET A 99 5.23 -1.73 -11.65
N ARG A 100 4.55 -2.02 -12.75
CA ARG A 100 3.26 -2.70 -12.76
C ARG A 100 3.25 -3.70 -13.90
N SER A 101 2.96 -4.96 -13.58
CA SER A 101 2.90 -6.03 -14.57
C SER A 101 1.72 -6.96 -14.30
N LYS A 102 1.27 -7.66 -15.34
CA LYS A 102 0.45 -8.85 -15.18
C LYS A 102 1.41 -10.00 -14.89
N VAL A 103 1.07 -10.86 -13.92
CA VAL A 103 1.96 -11.98 -13.55
C VAL A 103 2.03 -12.97 -14.72
N ASP A 104 3.16 -12.97 -15.42
CA ASP A 104 3.59 -14.02 -16.35
C ASP A 104 5.05 -14.43 -16.06
N GLY A 105 5.42 -14.45 -14.76
CA GLY A 105 6.68 -15.04 -14.28
C GLY A 105 7.82 -14.11 -13.87
N LYS A 106 7.68 -12.78 -13.97
CA LYS A 106 8.73 -11.82 -13.52
C LYS A 106 8.12 -10.69 -12.73
N MET A 107 7.85 -10.92 -11.45
CA MET A 107 7.27 -9.86 -10.61
C MET A 107 8.23 -9.26 -9.60
N PHE A 108 9.35 -9.91 -9.26
CA PHE A 108 10.27 -9.38 -8.27
C PHE A 108 11.70 -9.87 -8.54
N THR A 109 12.59 -8.95 -8.91
CA THR A 109 14.02 -9.12 -8.64
C THR A 109 14.32 -8.19 -7.49
N LYS A 110 14.78 -8.74 -6.36
CA LYS A 110 15.22 -7.93 -5.22
C LYS A 110 16.32 -6.99 -5.75
N LEU A 111 16.21 -5.69 -5.48
CA LEU A 111 17.32 -4.78 -5.75
C LEU A 111 18.48 -5.22 -4.83
N GLU A 112 19.61 -5.57 -5.43
CA GLU A 112 20.84 -5.80 -4.66
C GLU A 112 21.31 -4.45 -4.10
N GLU A 113 21.66 -4.43 -2.82
CA GLU A 113 22.14 -3.24 -2.09
C GLU A 113 23.55 -2.83 -2.52
#